data_AF-A0A7C0YWI7-F1
#
_entry.id   AF-A0A7C0YWI7-F1
#
_cell.length_a   1.000
_cell.length_b   1.000
_cell.length_c   1.000
_cell.angle_alpha   90.00
_cell.angle_beta   90.00
_cell.angle_gamma   90.00
#
_symmetry.space_group_name_H-M   'P 1'
#
loop_
_entity.id
_entity.type
_entity.pdbx_description
1 polymer ?
#
loop_
_entity_poly.entity_id
_entity_poly.type
_entity_poly.pdbx_seq_one_letter_code
_entity_poly.pdbx_strand_id
1 'polypeptide(L)'
;MLPSELLSIRRWKKFIRPKFASINSRNIAIVKEILTIYQRNIGNKKREIQADLLALENLAGNYKFIRGIATLIERKCKFASNVSLNPVEVRRTVFSISAEQGIPLTSEEREKILQQAAERMGVSSQEIEATLYADLDSEKILVSIGEFLPEELIRQYNLSLAQTLLFSCTKLAFSVTRNWQKIFRAIKFHGLIYTISKF
;
A
#
# COMPACT_ATOMS: atom_id res chain seq x y z
N MET A 1 2.16 -4.50 10.22
CA MET A 1 3.52 -3.94 10.37
C MET A 1 3.85 -3.02 9.22
N LEU A 2 4.51 -1.90 9.43
CA LEU A 2 4.91 -1.01 8.32
C LEU A 2 6.14 -1.54 7.58
N PRO A 3 6.30 -1.25 6.27
CA PRO A 3 7.56 -1.37 5.56
C PRO A 3 8.69 -0.68 6.33
N SER A 4 9.89 -1.27 6.35
CA SER A 4 11.05 -0.75 7.08
C SER A 4 11.46 0.65 6.64
N GLU A 5 11.26 1.00 5.37
CA GLU A 5 11.52 2.34 4.81
C GLU A 5 10.65 3.43 5.45
N LEU A 6 9.42 3.08 5.84
CA LEU A 6 8.49 3.97 6.52
C LEU A 6 8.74 4.05 8.03
N LEU A 7 9.71 3.31 8.56
CA LEU A 7 10.07 3.38 9.97
C LEU A 7 10.56 4.79 10.34
N SER A 8 9.88 5.41 11.29
CA SER A 8 10.22 6.73 11.82
C SER A 8 10.76 6.59 13.24
N ILE A 9 12.04 6.88 13.41
CA ILE A 9 12.75 6.70 14.68
C ILE A 9 13.54 7.97 15.04
N ARG A 10 13.79 8.13 16.33
CA ARG A 10 14.77 9.06 16.88
C ARG A 10 15.91 8.26 17.49
N ARG A 11 17.13 8.54 17.05
CA ARG A 11 18.35 7.99 17.66
C ARG A 11 18.90 9.00 18.65
N TRP A 12 19.26 8.55 19.84
CA TRP A 12 19.92 9.37 20.85
C TRP A 12 20.92 8.54 21.63
N LYS A 13 22.22 8.85 21.46
CA LYS A 13 23.33 8.03 21.98
C LYS A 13 23.14 6.56 21.60
N LYS A 14 22.99 5.66 22.58
CA LYS A 14 22.77 4.22 22.40
C LYS A 14 21.29 3.82 22.34
N PHE A 15 20.36 4.78 22.38
CA PHE A 15 18.92 4.52 22.38
C PHE A 15 18.29 4.79 21.02
N ILE A 16 17.46 3.86 20.57
CA ILE A 16 16.58 4.02 19.41
C ILE A 16 15.16 4.08 19.95
N ARG A 17 14.44 5.16 19.64
CA ARG A 17 13.04 5.33 20.07
C ARG A 17 12.14 5.51 18.84
N PRO A 18 11.00 4.82 18.79
CA PRO A 18 9.98 5.08 17.78
C PRO A 18 9.47 6.52 17.90
N LYS A 19 9.34 7.23 16.78
CA LYS A 19 8.72 8.56 16.75
C LYS A 19 7.21 8.39 16.58
N PHE A 20 6.53 8.09 17.69
CA PHE A 20 5.09 7.95 17.72
C PHE A 20 4.37 9.23 17.31
N ALA A 21 3.26 9.08 16.61
CA ALA A 21 2.33 10.15 16.29
C ALA A 21 1.41 10.39 17.50
N SER A 22 1.27 11.65 17.91
CA SER A 22 0.29 12.07 18.91
C SER A 22 -1.11 12.11 18.31
N ILE A 23 -2.12 11.78 19.12
CA ILE A 23 -3.53 11.98 18.77
C ILE A 23 -3.87 13.46 19.06
N ASN A 24 -3.57 14.33 18.10
CA ASN A 24 -3.85 15.77 18.18
C ASN A 24 -4.64 16.23 16.94
N SER A 25 -5.21 17.44 17.00
CA SER A 25 -6.03 18.00 15.92
C SER A 25 -5.34 17.98 14.56
N ARG A 26 -4.04 18.33 14.51
CA ARG A 26 -3.25 18.33 13.27
C ARG A 26 -3.16 16.94 12.64
N ASN A 27 -2.74 15.93 13.41
CA ASN A 27 -2.59 14.57 12.87
C ASN A 27 -3.94 13.95 12.53
N ILE A 28 -4.97 14.23 13.33
CA ILE A 28 -6.35 13.80 13.03
C ILE A 28 -6.83 14.41 11.71
N ALA A 29 -6.57 15.71 11.48
CA ALA A 29 -6.93 16.37 10.22
C ALA A 29 -6.23 15.72 9.02
N ILE A 30 -4.93 15.41 9.13
CA ILE A 30 -4.19 14.70 8.07
C ILE A 30 -4.80 13.31 7.81
N VAL A 31 -5.10 12.54 8.85
CA VAL A 31 -5.70 11.20 8.69
C VAL A 31 -7.09 11.28 8.07
N LYS A 32 -7.90 12.27 8.46
CA LYS A 32 -9.21 12.53 7.83
C LYS A 32 -9.05 12.85 6.35
N GLU A 33 -8.08 13.69 5.99
CA GLU A 33 -7.82 14.02 4.58
C GLU A 33 -7.41 12.79 3.78
N ILE A 34 -6.54 11.94 4.33
CA ILE A 34 -6.17 10.67 3.69
C ILE A 34 -7.42 9.81 3.47
N LEU A 35 -8.31 9.69 4.46
CA LEU A 35 -9.56 8.94 4.32
C LEU A 35 -10.45 9.54 3.22
N THR A 36 -10.57 10.87 3.16
CA THR A 36 -11.31 11.57 2.10
C THR A 36 -10.73 11.26 0.72
N ILE A 37 -9.40 11.22 0.58
CA ILE A 37 -8.72 10.83 -0.67
C ILE A 37 -9.11 9.41 -1.10
N TYR A 38 -9.11 8.44 -0.19
CA TYR A 38 -9.55 7.08 -0.56
C TYR A 38 -11.06 7.02 -0.86
N GLN A 39 -11.90 7.74 -0.12
CA GLN A 39 -13.35 7.75 -0.34
C GLN A 39 -13.75 8.35 -1.69
N ARG A 40 -13.14 9.47 -2.08
CA ARG A 40 -13.44 10.12 -3.38
C ARG A 40 -12.92 9.34 -4.59
N ASN A 41 -11.94 8.47 -4.39
CA ASN A 41 -11.32 7.66 -5.43
C ASN A 41 -11.88 6.23 -5.52
N ILE A 42 -13.03 5.95 -4.90
CA ILE A 42 -13.74 4.69 -5.17
C ILE A 42 -14.17 4.69 -6.65
N GLY A 43 -13.80 3.63 -7.38
CA GLY A 43 -13.97 3.53 -8.83
C GLY A 43 -12.76 4.00 -9.64
N ASN A 44 -11.79 4.69 -9.02
CA ASN A 44 -10.60 5.19 -9.68
C ASN A 44 -9.41 4.23 -9.53
N LYS A 45 -8.39 4.45 -10.38
CA LYS A 45 -7.14 3.67 -10.38
C LYS A 45 -6.27 4.02 -9.18
N LYS A 46 -5.52 3.05 -8.66
CA LYS A 46 -4.61 3.22 -7.52
C LYS A 46 -3.57 4.33 -7.75
N ARG A 47 -3.12 4.54 -8.99
CA ARG A 47 -2.21 5.64 -9.37
C ARG A 47 -2.77 7.03 -9.07
N GLU A 48 -4.08 7.22 -9.17
CA GLU A 48 -4.74 8.50 -8.90
C GLU A 48 -4.76 8.78 -7.40
N ILE A 49 -5.03 7.75 -6.60
CA ILE A 49 -4.88 7.80 -5.14
C ILE A 49 -3.44 8.14 -4.77
N GLN A 50 -2.45 7.52 -5.41
CA GLN A 50 -1.03 7.81 -5.16
C GLN A 50 -0.66 9.26 -5.51
N ALA A 51 -1.18 9.81 -6.60
CA ALA A 51 -0.98 11.21 -6.98
C ALA A 51 -1.59 12.17 -5.96
N ASP A 52 -2.80 11.87 -5.49
CA ASP A 52 -3.48 12.65 -4.44
C ASP A 52 -2.72 12.62 -3.10
N LEU A 53 -2.25 11.44 -2.70
CA LEU A 53 -1.42 11.29 -1.51
C LEU A 53 -0.11 12.07 -1.64
N LEU A 54 0.52 12.05 -2.82
CA LEU A 54 1.74 12.82 -3.08
C LEU A 54 1.50 14.33 -2.97
N ALA A 55 0.37 14.83 -3.46
CA ALA A 55 -0.02 16.23 -3.29
C ALA A 55 -0.18 16.59 -1.80
N LEU A 56 -0.81 15.71 -1.00
CA LEU A 56 -0.92 15.89 0.44
C LEU A 56 0.45 15.83 1.14
N GLU A 57 1.35 14.93 0.73
CA GLU A 57 2.72 14.84 1.24
C GLU A 57 3.49 16.15 1.08
N ASN A 58 3.36 16.78 -0.08
CA ASN A 58 4.01 18.05 -0.39
C ASN A 58 3.46 19.20 0.47
N LEU A 59 2.17 19.19 0.81
CA LEU A 59 1.52 20.24 1.60
C LEU A 59 1.73 20.07 3.11
N ALA A 60 1.41 18.88 3.64
CA ALA A 60 1.40 18.63 5.09
C ALA A 60 2.78 18.27 5.66
N GLY A 61 3.69 17.84 4.78
CA GLY A 61 5.00 17.29 5.14
C GLY A 61 4.90 15.92 5.83
N ASN A 62 6.04 15.42 6.32
CA ASN A 62 6.14 14.14 7.04
C ASN A 62 5.59 12.94 6.23
N TYR A 63 6.12 12.73 5.03
CA TYR A 63 5.71 11.67 4.11
C TYR A 63 5.64 10.28 4.76
N LYS A 64 6.53 9.96 5.73
CA LYS A 64 6.52 8.68 6.44
C LYS A 64 5.22 8.43 7.21
N PHE A 65 4.65 9.47 7.81
CA PHE A 65 3.37 9.36 8.52
C PHE A 65 2.22 9.15 7.54
N ILE A 66 2.16 9.94 6.46
CA ILE A 66 1.11 9.87 5.44
C ILE A 66 1.11 8.49 4.76
N ARG A 67 2.27 8.06 4.23
CA ARG A 67 2.42 6.73 3.62
C ARG A 67 2.16 5.61 4.62
N GLY A 68 2.55 5.80 5.88
CA GLY A 68 2.30 4.84 6.95
C GLY A 68 0.80 4.63 7.20
N ILE A 69 0.03 5.71 7.27
CA ILE A 69 -1.44 5.66 7.41
C ILE A 69 -2.08 5.08 6.16
N ALA A 70 -1.67 5.52 4.96
CA ALA A 70 -2.15 4.99 3.69
C ALA A 70 -1.95 3.46 3.61
N THR A 71 -0.77 2.97 4.02
CA THR A 71 -0.46 1.52 4.08
C THR A 71 -1.45 0.76 4.99
N LEU A 72 -1.90 1.36 6.09
CA LEU A 72 -2.88 0.73 6.99
C LEU A 72 -4.27 0.72 6.40
N ILE A 73 -4.65 1.79 5.70
CA ILE A 73 -5.93 1.90 5.01
C ILE A 73 -6.00 0.86 3.89
N GLU A 74 -4.95 0.77 3.07
CA GLU A 74 -4.89 -0.16 1.92
C GLU A 74 -5.09 -1.63 2.32
N ARG A 75 -4.70 -2.03 3.54
CA ARG A 75 -4.92 -3.40 4.03
C ARG A 75 -6.38 -3.77 4.18
N LYS A 76 -7.26 -2.78 4.35
CA LYS A 76 -8.71 -3.00 4.39
C LYS A 76 -9.40 -2.47 3.14
N CYS A 77 -8.64 -2.09 2.10
CA CYS A 77 -9.20 -1.78 0.79
C CYS A 77 -9.34 -3.05 -0.03
N LYS A 78 -10.35 -3.07 -0.91
CA LYS A 78 -10.47 -4.06 -1.97
C LYS A 78 -10.11 -3.39 -3.28
N PHE A 79 -9.08 -3.91 -3.93
CA PHE A 79 -8.67 -3.52 -5.27
C PHE A 79 -9.02 -4.64 -6.25
N ALA A 80 -9.59 -4.29 -7.40
CA ALA A 80 -9.91 -5.23 -8.46
C ALA A 80 -9.24 -4.82 -9.78
N SER A 81 -9.03 -5.80 -10.63
CA SER A 81 -8.71 -5.58 -12.04
C SER A 81 -9.96 -5.96 -12.83
N ASN A 82 -10.55 -5.01 -13.56
CA ASN A 82 -11.84 -5.19 -14.24
C ASN A 82 -11.69 -5.70 -15.68
N VAL A 83 -10.65 -6.50 -15.95
CA VAL A 83 -10.36 -6.98 -17.31
C VAL A 83 -10.64 -8.47 -17.45
N SER A 84 -11.17 -8.83 -18.60
CA SER A 84 -11.53 -10.19 -19.01
C SER A 84 -10.34 -10.94 -19.63
N LEU A 85 -9.46 -10.21 -20.32
CA LEU A 85 -8.33 -10.76 -21.07
C LEU A 85 -7.07 -10.86 -20.21
N ASN A 86 -6.15 -11.74 -20.61
CA ASN A 86 -4.83 -11.85 -20.02
C ASN A 86 -3.91 -10.69 -20.48
N PRO A 87 -3.48 -9.78 -19.59
CA PRO A 87 -2.63 -8.63 -19.96
C PRO A 87 -1.32 -9.00 -20.66
N VAL A 88 -0.76 -10.17 -20.34
CA VAL A 88 0.50 -10.65 -20.95
C VAL A 88 0.28 -11.01 -22.42
N GLU A 89 -0.83 -11.66 -22.74
CA GLU A 89 -1.18 -12.03 -24.11
C GLU A 89 -1.52 -10.79 -24.94
N VAL A 90 -2.28 -9.86 -24.37
CA VAL A 90 -2.59 -8.57 -25.01
C VAL A 90 -1.29 -7.82 -25.36
N ARG A 91 -0.35 -7.71 -24.41
CA ARG A 91 0.95 -7.06 -24.66
C ARG A 91 1.76 -7.77 -25.75
N ARG A 92 1.79 -9.10 -25.76
CA ARG A 92 2.48 -9.87 -26.81
C ARG A 92 1.90 -9.57 -28.20
N THR A 93 0.58 -9.58 -28.32
CA THR A 93 -0.09 -9.32 -29.61
C THR A 93 0.18 -7.89 -30.08
N VAL A 94 -0.04 -6.89 -29.23
CA VAL A 94 0.16 -5.47 -29.57
C VAL A 94 1.62 -5.20 -29.95
N PHE A 95 2.58 -5.68 -29.17
CA PHE A 95 4.00 -5.43 -29.43
C PHE A 95 4.56 -6.24 -30.61
N SER A 96 4.00 -7.41 -30.92
CA SER A 96 4.33 -8.15 -32.15
C SER A 96 3.93 -7.36 -33.39
N ILE A 97 2.71 -6.80 -33.40
CA ILE A 97 2.22 -5.98 -34.52
C ILE A 97 3.09 -4.73 -34.66
N SER A 98 3.43 -4.07 -33.55
CA SER A 98 4.34 -2.92 -33.59
C SER A 98 5.75 -3.30 -34.04
N ALA A 99 6.26 -4.49 -33.71
CA ALA A 99 7.56 -4.94 -34.21
C ALA A 99 7.58 -5.16 -35.73
N GLU A 100 6.46 -5.62 -36.31
CA GLU A 100 6.29 -5.81 -37.76
C GLU A 100 6.14 -4.47 -38.51
N GLN A 101 5.45 -3.49 -37.93
CA GLN A 101 5.09 -2.22 -38.59
C GLN A 101 5.99 -1.04 -38.22
N GLY A 102 6.79 -1.18 -37.17
CA GLY A 102 7.54 -0.09 -36.56
C GLY A 102 6.88 0.47 -35.29
N ILE A 103 7.67 1.21 -34.52
CA ILE A 103 7.21 1.92 -33.33
C ILE A 103 6.31 3.08 -33.79
N PRO A 104 5.05 3.18 -33.33
CA PRO A 104 4.17 4.26 -33.75
C PRO A 104 4.71 5.62 -33.29
N LEU A 105 4.83 6.56 -34.22
CA LEU A 105 5.26 7.93 -33.98
C LEU A 105 4.06 8.89 -33.91
N THR A 106 2.90 8.47 -34.43
CA THR A 106 1.66 9.25 -34.43
C THR A 106 0.52 8.52 -33.72
N SER A 107 -0.50 9.28 -33.29
CA SER A 107 -1.71 8.70 -32.68
C SER A 107 -2.48 7.80 -33.65
N GLU A 108 -2.49 8.14 -34.94
CA GLU A 108 -3.16 7.35 -35.99
C GLU A 108 -2.47 5.98 -36.19
N GLU A 109 -1.13 5.96 -36.22
CA GLU A 109 -0.35 4.72 -36.28
C GLU A 109 -0.58 3.84 -35.05
N ARG A 110 -0.62 4.46 -33.85
CA ARG A 110 -0.93 3.75 -32.60
C ARG A 110 -2.32 3.12 -32.66
N GLU A 111 -3.33 3.89 -33.06
CA GLU A 111 -4.70 3.43 -33.12
C GLU A 111 -4.87 2.27 -34.12
N LYS A 112 -4.18 2.34 -35.27
CA LYS A 112 -4.13 1.23 -36.23
C LYS A 112 -3.57 -0.05 -35.65
N ILE A 113 -2.48 0.01 -34.87
CA ILE A 113 -1.89 -1.16 -34.19
C ILE A 113 -2.88 -1.74 -33.18
N LEU A 114 -3.53 -0.89 -32.36
CA LEU A 114 -4.51 -1.34 -31.38
C LEU A 114 -5.74 -1.96 -32.04
N GLN A 115 -6.21 -1.38 -33.14
CA GLN A 115 -7.33 -1.91 -33.91
C GLN A 115 -7.04 -3.29 -34.49
N GLN A 116 -5.84 -3.49 -35.03
CA GLN A 116 -5.43 -4.81 -35.52
C GLN A 116 -5.26 -5.84 -34.39
N ALA A 117 -4.74 -5.43 -33.23
CA ALA A 117 -4.66 -6.31 -32.07
C ALA A 117 -6.07 -6.72 -31.60
N ALA A 118 -7.00 -5.76 -31.61
CA ALA A 118 -8.39 -5.96 -31.26
C ALA A 118 -9.09 -6.94 -32.23
N GLU A 119 -8.85 -6.79 -33.54
CA GLU A 119 -9.33 -7.72 -34.58
C GLU A 119 -8.78 -9.13 -34.38
N ARG A 120 -7.47 -9.28 -34.10
CA ARG A 120 -6.86 -10.60 -33.84
C ARG A 120 -7.42 -11.29 -32.61
N MET A 121 -7.80 -10.52 -31.58
CA MET A 121 -8.29 -11.04 -30.30
C MET A 121 -9.83 -11.05 -30.18
N GLY A 122 -10.56 -10.55 -31.19
CA GLY A 122 -12.02 -10.54 -31.21
C GLY A 122 -12.68 -9.60 -30.21
N VAL A 123 -12.01 -8.50 -29.85
CA VAL A 123 -12.47 -7.52 -28.84
C VAL A 123 -12.42 -6.10 -29.38
N SER A 124 -12.77 -5.10 -28.55
CA SER A 124 -12.63 -3.69 -28.94
C SER A 124 -11.20 -3.17 -28.68
N SER A 125 -10.76 -2.17 -29.45
CA SER A 125 -9.47 -1.48 -29.24
C SER A 125 -9.38 -0.83 -27.85
N GLN A 126 -10.50 -0.34 -27.33
CA GLN A 126 -10.62 0.20 -25.97
C GLN A 126 -10.38 -0.87 -24.91
N GLU A 127 -10.86 -2.09 -25.11
CA GLU A 127 -10.64 -3.22 -24.20
C GLU A 127 -9.18 -3.70 -24.23
N ILE A 128 -8.56 -3.72 -25.40
CA ILE A 128 -7.11 -3.94 -25.55
C ILE A 128 -6.33 -2.89 -24.75
N GLU A 129 -6.65 -1.62 -24.95
CA GLU A 129 -5.98 -0.51 -24.28
C GLU A 129 -6.15 -0.55 -22.76
N ALA A 130 -7.36 -0.81 -22.29
CA ALA A 130 -7.65 -0.97 -20.86
C ALA A 130 -6.91 -2.16 -20.24
N THR A 131 -6.66 -3.23 -21.01
CA THR A 131 -6.07 -4.47 -20.52
C THR A 131 -4.55 -4.51 -20.55
N LEU A 132 -3.89 -3.73 -21.41
CA LEU A 132 -2.43 -3.72 -21.59
C LEU A 132 -1.62 -3.78 -20.29
N TYR A 133 -2.03 -3.01 -19.27
CA TYR A 133 -1.33 -2.86 -18.00
C TYR A 133 -2.21 -3.13 -16.78
N ALA A 134 -3.36 -3.78 -16.96
CA ALA A 134 -4.33 -4.00 -15.89
C ALA A 134 -3.84 -4.95 -14.77
N ASP A 135 -2.72 -5.65 -15.00
CA ASP A 135 -2.00 -6.46 -14.01
C ASP A 135 -1.09 -5.63 -13.08
N LEU A 136 -0.75 -4.39 -13.46
CA LEU A 136 0.06 -3.51 -12.62
C LEU A 136 -0.72 -3.06 -11.38
N ASP A 137 -0.05 -3.04 -10.22
CA ASP A 137 -0.69 -2.64 -8.96
C ASP A 137 -1.25 -1.21 -9.00
N SER A 138 -0.57 -0.31 -9.71
CA SER A 138 -0.98 1.09 -9.92
C SER A 138 -2.25 1.24 -10.77
N GLU A 139 -2.57 0.25 -11.61
CA GLU A 139 -3.72 0.29 -12.52
C GLU A 139 -4.97 -0.38 -11.94
N LYS A 140 -4.84 -1.07 -10.79
CA LYS A 140 -5.99 -1.66 -10.09
C LYS A 140 -6.97 -0.58 -9.63
N ILE A 141 -8.25 -0.91 -9.68
CA ILE A 141 -9.35 -0.01 -9.32
C ILE A 141 -9.73 -0.24 -7.86
N LEU A 142 -9.91 0.85 -7.10
CA LEU A 142 -10.41 0.79 -5.73
C LEU A 142 -11.92 0.50 -5.74
N VAL A 143 -12.33 -0.67 -5.24
CA VAL A 143 -13.74 -1.08 -5.19
C VAL A 143 -14.41 -0.66 -3.89
N SER A 144 -13.69 -0.81 -2.76
CA SER A 144 -14.25 -0.47 -1.45
C SER A 144 -13.14 -0.18 -0.45
N ILE A 145 -13.47 0.67 0.53
CA ILE A 145 -12.65 0.98 1.70
C ILE A 145 -13.30 0.39 2.97
N GLY A 146 -12.49 -0.05 3.93
CA GLY A 146 -12.99 -0.41 5.26
C GLY A 146 -13.40 0.81 6.10
N GLU A 147 -14.07 0.55 7.22
CA GLU A 147 -14.40 1.60 8.19
C GLU A 147 -13.23 1.90 9.12
N PHE A 148 -13.03 3.19 9.38
CA PHE A 148 -11.92 3.68 10.21
C PHE A 148 -12.35 4.85 11.09
N LEU A 149 -11.88 4.83 12.33
CA LEU A 149 -11.84 6.02 13.18
C LEU A 149 -10.45 6.64 13.08
N PRO A 150 -10.31 7.96 12.82
CA PRO A 150 -9.01 8.61 12.64
C PRO A 150 -8.06 8.39 13.83
N GLU A 151 -8.57 8.47 15.05
CA GLU A 151 -7.79 8.26 16.27
C GLU A 151 -7.26 6.83 16.37
N GLU A 152 -8.08 5.86 15.93
CA GLU A 152 -7.71 4.45 15.94
C GLU A 152 -6.65 4.14 14.88
N LEU A 153 -6.70 4.77 13.71
CA LEU A 153 -5.64 4.67 12.71
C LEU A 153 -4.29 5.19 13.25
N ILE A 154 -4.29 6.26 14.03
CA ILE A 154 -3.07 6.77 14.67
C ILE A 154 -2.54 5.76 15.70
N ARG A 155 -3.41 5.12 16.49
CA ARG A 155 -3.00 4.05 17.43
C ARG A 155 -2.41 2.85 16.68
N GLN A 156 -3.05 2.42 15.60
CA GLN A 156 -2.58 1.32 14.75
C GLN A 156 -1.25 1.65 14.04
N TYR A 157 -1.04 2.90 13.64
CA TYR A 157 0.23 3.40 13.14
C TYR A 157 1.33 3.28 14.20
N ASN A 158 1.08 3.75 15.42
CA ASN A 158 2.05 3.66 16.51
C ASN A 158 2.38 2.20 16.85
N LEU A 159 1.37 1.32 16.93
CA LEU A 159 1.58 -0.10 17.15
C LEU A 159 2.40 -0.73 16.01
N SER A 160 2.05 -0.43 14.76
CA SER A 160 2.77 -0.96 13.59
C SER A 160 4.21 -0.49 13.56
N LEU A 161 4.47 0.75 13.97
CA LEU A 161 5.81 1.33 14.04
C LEU A 161 6.65 0.67 15.15
N ALA A 162 6.06 0.43 16.33
CA ALA A 162 6.72 -0.32 17.39
C ALA A 162 7.05 -1.75 16.96
N GLN A 163 6.09 -2.45 16.34
CA GLN A 163 6.31 -3.79 15.80
C GLN A 163 7.43 -3.80 14.76
N THR A 164 7.42 -2.88 13.78
CA THR A 164 8.45 -2.80 12.74
C THR A 164 9.83 -2.57 13.34
N LEU A 165 9.95 -1.75 14.39
CA LEU A 165 11.21 -1.56 15.10
C LEU A 165 11.66 -2.85 15.80
N LEU A 166 10.75 -3.56 16.48
CA LEU A 166 11.04 -4.78 17.22
C LEU A 166 11.50 -5.94 16.32
N PHE A 167 11.08 -5.96 15.05
CA PHE A 167 11.54 -6.94 14.08
C PHE A 167 13.04 -6.80 13.74
N SER A 168 13.61 -5.62 13.94
CA SER A 168 15.05 -5.40 13.79
C SER A 168 15.84 -5.66 15.08
N CYS A 169 15.19 -6.10 16.16
CA CYS A 169 15.86 -6.38 17.43
C CYS A 169 16.39 -7.82 17.48
N THR A 170 17.61 -7.98 17.99
CA THR A 170 18.22 -9.30 18.23
C THR A 170 17.61 -10.01 19.45
N LYS A 171 17.24 -9.25 20.48
CA LYS A 171 16.66 -9.75 21.72
C LYS A 171 15.66 -8.75 22.27
N LEU A 172 14.53 -9.24 22.78
CA LEU A 172 13.55 -8.46 23.52
C LEU A 172 13.54 -8.92 24.98
N ALA A 173 13.71 -7.98 25.91
CA ALA A 173 13.56 -8.21 27.34
C ALA A 173 12.42 -7.35 27.86
N PHE A 174 11.50 -7.95 28.62
CA PHE A 174 10.38 -7.25 29.24
C PHE A 174 9.97 -7.96 30.52
N SER A 175 9.38 -7.21 31.44
CA SER A 175 8.87 -7.71 32.71
C SER A 175 7.35 -7.69 32.71
N VAL A 176 6.73 -8.67 33.36
CA VAL A 176 5.28 -8.83 33.42
C VAL A 176 4.85 -9.07 34.85
N THR A 177 3.85 -8.31 35.32
CA THR A 177 3.27 -8.48 36.66
C THR A 177 1.95 -9.26 36.65
N ARG A 178 1.14 -9.11 35.59
CA ARG A 178 -0.19 -9.74 35.43
C ARG A 178 -0.31 -10.41 34.08
N ASN A 179 -1.24 -11.36 33.94
CA ASN A 179 -1.49 -12.10 32.69
C ASN A 179 -0.28 -12.88 32.12
N TRP A 180 0.73 -13.17 32.95
CA TRP A 180 1.94 -13.88 32.53
C TRP A 180 1.63 -15.25 31.92
N GLN A 181 0.60 -15.95 32.40
CA GLN A 181 0.16 -17.25 31.86
C GLN A 181 -0.29 -17.14 30.39
N LYS A 182 -1.07 -16.10 30.06
CA LYS A 182 -1.55 -15.86 28.69
C LYS A 182 -0.39 -15.50 27.76
N ILE A 183 0.51 -14.64 28.23
CA ILE A 183 1.71 -14.25 27.47
C ILE A 183 2.60 -15.46 27.24
N PHE A 184 2.85 -16.26 28.28
CA PHE A 184 3.66 -17.47 28.18
C PHE A 184 3.06 -18.49 27.20
N ARG A 185 1.73 -18.67 27.22
CA ARG A 185 1.03 -19.50 26.25
C ARG A 185 1.22 -18.98 24.83
N ALA A 186 1.15 -17.66 24.61
CA ALA A 186 1.40 -17.06 23.31
C ALA A 186 2.86 -17.26 22.84
N ILE A 187 3.84 -17.07 23.74
CA ILE A 187 5.27 -17.31 23.46
C ILE A 187 5.49 -18.76 23.00
N LYS A 188 4.94 -19.73 23.73
CA LYS A 188 5.01 -21.15 23.37
C LYS A 188 4.31 -21.46 22.06
N PHE A 189 3.10 -20.93 21.87
CA PHE A 189 2.31 -21.13 20.65
C PHE A 189 3.05 -20.62 19.40
N HIS A 190 3.72 -19.47 19.51
CA HIS A 190 4.53 -18.90 18.43
C HIS A 190 5.95 -19.51 18.32
N GLY A 191 6.30 -20.49 19.15
CA GLY A 191 7.59 -21.19 19.06
C GLY A 191 8.82 -20.30 19.28
N LEU A 192 8.68 -19.23 20.08
CA LEU A 192 9.79 -18.29 20.30
C LEU A 192 10.85 -18.90 21.22
N ILE A 193 12.12 -18.54 20.99
CA ILE A 193 13.24 -18.87 21.90
C ILE A 193 13.21 -17.88 23.07
N TYR A 194 13.16 -18.37 24.31
CA TYR A 194 13.06 -17.52 25.50
C TYR A 194 13.84 -18.07 26.69
N THR A 195 14.16 -17.17 27.62
CA THR A 195 14.61 -17.49 28.98
C THR A 195 13.73 -16.71 29.94
N ILE A 196 13.25 -17.35 31.01
CA ILE A 196 12.41 -16.71 32.02
C ILE A 196 13.14 -16.78 33.36
N SER A 197 13.23 -15.64 34.02
CA SER A 197 13.69 -15.52 35.40
C SER A 197 12.58 -14.88 36.24
N LYS A 198 12.38 -15.41 37.44
CA LYS A 198 11.52 -14.78 38.44
C LYS A 198 12.34 -13.72 39.18
N PHE A 199 11.83 -12.50 39.21
CA PHE A 199 12.35 -11.42 40.05
C PHE A 199 11.49 -11.31 41.31
#